data_AF-A0AB34CMS0-F1
#
_entry.id   AF-A0AB34CMS0-F1
#
_cell.length_a   1.000
_cell.length_b   1.000
_cell.length_c   1.000
_cell.angle_alpha   90.00
_cell.angle_beta   90.00
_cell.angle_gamma   90.00
#
_symmetry.space_group_name_H-M   'P 1'
#
loop_
_entity.id
_entity.type
_entity.pdbx_description
1 polymer ?
#
loop_
_entity_poly.entity_id
_entity_poly.type
_entity_poly.pdbx_seq_one_letter_code
_entity_poly.pdbx_strand_id
1 'polypeptide(L)' 'MVKKLALYLLRYLLVFISALILFTCAGYYLFVFDWNVTMMGEIINGILITLSVTASLGFYWAADKLRRIY' A
#
# COMPACT_ATOMS: atom_id res chain seq x y z
N MET A 1 -23.23 -16.72 -10.38
CA MET A 1 -23.28 -15.51 -9.53
C MET A 1 -22.12 -15.43 -8.52
N VAL A 2 -21.80 -16.52 -7.80
CA VAL A 2 -20.74 -16.57 -6.76
C VAL A 2 -19.36 -16.09 -7.26
N LYS A 3 -18.93 -16.51 -8.47
CA LYS A 3 -17.63 -16.07 -9.04
C LYS A 3 -17.52 -14.55 -9.20
N LYS A 4 -18.61 -13.90 -9.64
CA LYS A 4 -18.63 -12.44 -9.84
C LYS A 4 -18.62 -11.70 -8.50
N LEU A 5 -19.35 -12.21 -7.51
CA LEU A 5 -19.32 -11.71 -6.13
C LEU A 5 -17.91 -11.82 -5.53
N ALA A 6 -17.24 -12.97 -5.69
CA ALA A 6 -15.89 -13.19 -5.17
C ALA A 6 -14.87 -12.22 -5.80
N LEU A 7 -14.95 -11.96 -7.11
CA LEU A 7 -14.09 -10.99 -7.79
C LEU A 7 -14.34 -9.55 -7.30
N TYR A 8 -15.60 -9.20 -7.04
CA TYR A 8 -15.95 -7.91 -6.44
C TYR A 8 -15.35 -7.73 -5.04
N LEU A 9 -15.51 -8.74 -4.17
CA LEU A 9 -14.94 -8.73 -2.82
C LEU A 9 -13.41 -8.66 -2.86
N LEU A 10 -12.77 -9.43 -3.75
CA LEU A 10 -11.33 -9.40 -3.94
C LEU A 10 -10.84 -8.00 -4.37
N ARG A 11 -11.55 -7.35 -5.30
CA ARG A 11 -11.22 -5.97 -5.70
C ARG A 11 -11.28 -5.02 -4.52
N TYR A 12 -12.36 -5.04 -3.74
CA TYR A 12 -12.50 -4.18 -2.56
C TYR A 12 -11.41 -4.46 -1.53
N LEU A 13 -11.08 -5.74 -1.30
CA LEU A 13 -10.00 -6.14 -0.41
C LEU A 13 -8.65 -5.59 -0.86
N LEU A 14 -8.33 -5.68 -2.16
CA LEU A 14 -7.07 -5.15 -2.72
C LEU A 14 -6.97 -3.63 -2.57
N VAL A 15 -8.06 -2.89 -2.86
CA VAL A 15 -8.12 -1.43 -2.65
C VAL A 15 -7.97 -1.08 -1.18
N PHE A 16 -8.64 -1.83 -0.29
CA PHE A 16 -8.56 -1.63 1.15
C PHE A 16 -7.13 -1.83 1.67
N ILE A 17 -6.46 -2.91 1.27
CA ILE A 17 -5.06 -3.18 1.63
C ILE A 17 -4.14 -2.08 1.11
N SER A 18 -4.32 -1.66 -0.15
CA SER A 18 -3.55 -0.56 -0.73
C SER A 18 -3.68 0.73 0.10
N ALA A 19 -4.91 1.13 0.42
CA ALA A 19 -5.18 2.31 1.24
C ALA A 19 -4.56 2.16 2.64
N LEU A 20 -4.72 0.99 3.29
CA LEU A 20 -4.18 0.73 4.62
C LEU A 20 -2.65 0.86 4.65
N ILE A 21 -1.94 0.30 3.66
CA ILE A 21 -0.48 0.44 3.54
C ILE A 21 -0.10 1.92 3.39
N LEU A 22 -0.82 2.66 2.54
CA LEU A 22 -0.51 4.06 2.25
C LEU A 22 -0.74 4.96 3.47
N PHE A 23 -1.86 4.78 4.17
CA PHE A 23 -2.14 5.48 5.43
C PHE A 23 -1.17 5.11 6.54
N THR A 24 -0.76 3.85 6.63
CA THR A 24 0.25 3.43 7.61
C THR A 24 1.61 4.07 7.32
N CYS A 25 2.02 4.11 6.05
CA CYS A 25 3.25 4.78 5.63
C CYS A 25 3.21 6.28 5.91
N ALA A 26 2.11 6.95 5.54
CA ALA A 26 1.92 8.37 5.80
C ALA A 26 1.91 8.67 7.30
N GLY A 27 1.20 7.85 8.09
CA GLY A 27 1.16 7.99 9.54
C GLY A 27 2.51 7.76 10.19
N TYR A 28 3.26 6.74 9.76
CA TYR A 28 4.62 6.51 10.21
C TYR A 28 5.51 7.73 9.93
N TYR A 29 5.49 8.25 8.69
CA TYR A 29 6.29 9.41 8.31
C TYR A 29 5.90 10.70 9.06
N LEU A 30 4.61 10.91 9.32
CA LEU A 30 4.12 12.16 9.94
C LEU A 30 4.21 12.17 11.47
N PHE A 31 3.98 11.02 12.13
CA PHE A 31 3.81 10.96 13.58
C PHE A 31 4.93 10.24 14.32
N VAL A 32 5.68 9.36 13.65
CA VAL A 32 6.67 8.47 14.31
C VAL A 32 8.08 8.72 13.80
N PHE A 33 8.23 9.07 12.53
CA PHE A 33 9.52 9.25 11.90
C PHE A 33 10.24 10.48 12.45
N ASP A 34 11.43 10.24 13.00
CA ASP A 34 12.34 11.26 13.49
C ASP A 34 13.57 11.31 12.59
N TRP A 35 13.94 12.51 12.15
CA TRP A 35 15.15 12.76 11.37
C TRP A 35 16.41 12.74 12.25
N ASN A 36 16.27 12.74 13.57
CA ASN A 36 17.39 12.65 14.51
C ASN A 36 17.89 11.20 14.70
N VAL A 37 18.18 10.52 13.60
CA VAL A 37 18.75 9.17 13.57
C VAL A 37 20.08 9.17 12.84
N THR A 38 20.82 8.06 12.89
CA THR A 38 22.06 7.94 12.12
C THR A 38 21.75 7.98 10.62
N MET A 39 22.71 8.44 9.81
CA MET A 39 22.60 8.46 8.34
C MET A 39 22.13 7.11 7.76
N MET A 40 22.60 5.99 8.33
CA MET A 40 22.16 4.66 7.92
C MET A 40 20.67 4.40 8.26
N GLY A 41 20.21 4.90 9.41
CA GLY A 41 18.80 4.84 9.80
C GLY A 41 17.89 5.63 8.86
N GLU A 42 18.31 6.83 8.43
CA GLU A 42 17.57 7.62 7.45
C GLU A 42 17.42 6.88 6.11
N ILE A 43 18.52 6.29 5.62
CA ILE A 43 18.53 5.51 4.36
C ILE A 43 17.57 4.32 4.46
N ILE A 44 17.64 3.54 5.55
CA ILE A 44 16.79 2.36 5.74
C ILE A 44 15.31 2.76 5.75
N ASN A 45 14.95 3.82 6.47
CA ASN A 45 13.57 4.30 6.53
C ASN A 45 13.09 4.83 5.18
N GLY A 46 13.93 5.57 4.44
CA GLY A 46 13.61 6.02 3.09
C GLY A 46 13.34 4.85 2.13
N ILE A 47 14.17 3.80 2.17
CA ILE A 47 13.97 2.58 1.38
C ILE A 47 12.67 1.89 1.80
N LEU A 48 12.42 1.73 3.09
CA LEU A 48 11.23 1.07 3.62
C LEU A 48 9.95 1.77 3.15
N ILE A 49 9.88 3.10 3.30
CA ILE A 49 8.74 3.91 2.85
C ILE A 49 8.54 3.78 1.34
N THR A 50 9.63 3.88 0.56
CA THR A 50 9.55 3.77 -0.90
C THR A 50 9.03 2.41 -1.35
N LEU A 51 9.51 1.33 -0.75
CA LEU A 51 9.05 -0.03 -1.05
C LEU A 51 7.58 -0.23 -0.65
N SER A 52 7.18 0.26 0.52
CA SER A 52 5.80 0.18 0.99
C SER A 52 4.83 0.97 0.11
N VAL A 53 5.19 2.20 -0.30
CA VAL A 53 4.39 2.99 -1.25
C VAL A 53 4.29 2.28 -2.60
N THR A 54 5.40 1.74 -3.10
CA THR A 54 5.41 0.96 -4.35
C THR A 54 4.49 -0.26 -4.26
N ALA A 55 4.53 -0.99 -3.13
CA ALA A 55 3.63 -2.11 -2.88
C ALA A 55 2.16 -1.68 -2.84
N SER A 56 1.85 -0.57 -2.16
CA SER A 56 0.49 0.01 -2.13
C SER A 56 -0.04 0.30 -3.54
N LEU A 57 0.78 0.94 -4.39
CA LEU A 57 0.43 1.19 -5.79
C LEU A 57 0.23 -0.11 -6.57
N GLY A 58 1.06 -1.12 -6.32
CA GLY A 58 0.93 -2.45 -6.91
C GLY A 58 -0.41 -3.12 -6.60
N PHE A 59 -0.85 -3.08 -5.33
CA PHE A 59 -2.16 -3.59 -4.93
C PHE A 59 -3.31 -2.82 -5.58
N TYR A 60 -3.22 -1.50 -5.65
CA TYR A 60 -4.22 -0.68 -6.33
C TYR A 60 -4.31 -1.00 -7.82
N TRP A 61 -3.15 -1.12 -8.48
CA TRP A 61 -3.08 -1.48 -9.90
C TRP A 61 -3.66 -2.87 -10.15
N ALA A 62 -3.38 -3.85 -9.28
CA ALA A 62 -3.98 -5.18 -9.36
C ALA A 62 -5.51 -5.11 -9.23
N ALA A 63 -6.03 -4.26 -8.35
CA ALA A 63 -7.46 -4.04 -8.19
C ALA A 63 -8.09 -3.38 -9.43
N ASP A 64 -7.43 -2.39 -10.04
CA ASP A 64 -7.91 -1.76 -11.28
C ASP A 64 -7.86 -2.73 -12.46
N LYS A 65 -6.80 -3.54 -12.56
CA LYS A 65 -6.70 -4.60 -13.57
C LYS A 65 -7.84 -5.61 -13.42
N LEU A 66 -8.16 -6.00 -12.19
CA LEU A 66 -9.30 -6.88 -11.91
C LEU A 66 -10.61 -6.26 -12.40
N ARG A 67 -10.83 -4.97 -12.12
CA ARG A 67 -12.01 -4.21 -12.60
C ARG A 67 -12.17 -4.22 -14.12
N ARG A 68 -11.08 -4.27 -14.89
CA ARG A 68 -11.13 -4.28 -16.37
C ARG A 68 -11.41 -5.66 -16.96
N ILE A 69 -11.13 -6.72 -16.20
CA ILE A 69 -11.31 -8.11 -16.67
C ILE A 69 -12.77 -8.57 -16.51
N TYR A 70 -13.50 -8.05 -15.53
CA TYR A 70 -14.90 -8.43 -15.23
C TYR A 70 -15.89 -7.31 -15.57
#